data_AF-A0A519Z308-F1
#
_entry.id   AF-A0A519Z308-F1
#
_cell.length_a   1.000
_cell.length_b   1.000
_cell.length_c   1.000
_cell.angle_alpha   90.00
_cell.angle_beta   90.00
_cell.angle_gamma   90.00
#
_symmetry.space_group_name_H-M   'P 1'
#
loop_
_entity.id
_entity.type
_entity.pdbx_description
1 polymer ?
#
loop_
_entity_poly.entity_id
_entity_poly.type
_entity_poly.pdbx_seq_one_letter_code
_entity_poly.pdbx_strand_id
1 'polypeptide(L)'
;MKTVVGLTLAVGAQKEFSQLQVPTLVLAAEKDAIAPNATYSIPVFQSLSEAWPSAYIEIAGADHLAPTILAGSRQRAVLGRYTIAWLKRFVDEDPRYTPFLKGGSAELSRYWSRGAW
;
A
#
# COMPACT_ATOMS: atom_id res chain seq x y z
N MET A 1 -9.25 4.19 15.95
CA MET A 1 -8.62 5.12 14.96
C MET A 1 -9.08 4.73 13.54
N LYS A 2 -9.20 5.65 12.57
CA LYS A 2 -9.54 5.31 11.17
C LYS A 2 -8.24 5.17 10.36
N THR A 3 -8.16 4.21 9.44
CA THR A 3 -7.00 3.98 8.56
C THR A 3 -7.47 3.75 7.12
N VAL A 4 -6.56 3.90 6.14
CA VAL A 4 -6.84 3.72 4.72
C VAL A 4 -5.94 2.64 4.13
N VAL A 5 -6.51 1.81 3.25
CA VAL A 5 -5.78 0.89 2.38
C VAL A 5 -6.18 1.18 0.93
N GLY A 6 -5.26 1.73 0.15
CA GLY A 6 -5.40 1.95 -1.28
C GLY A 6 -4.85 0.77 -2.07
N LEU A 7 -5.64 0.20 -2.98
CA LEU A 7 -5.27 -0.95 -3.82
C LEU A 7 -5.23 -0.49 -5.28
N THR A 8 -4.09 -0.66 -5.96
CA THR A 8 -3.87 -0.34 -7.39
C THR A 8 -4.56 0.96 -7.81
N LEU A 9 -4.24 2.04 -7.06
CA LEU A 9 -4.98 3.30 -7.10
C LEU A 9 -5.08 3.89 -8.50
N ALA A 10 -6.29 4.24 -8.93
CA ALA A 10 -6.59 4.93 -10.18
C ALA A 10 -7.28 6.29 -9.92
N VAL A 11 -6.66 7.15 -9.10
CA VAL A 11 -7.22 8.48 -8.78
C VAL A 11 -7.22 9.41 -9.98
N GLY A 12 -8.15 10.38 -10.04
CA GLY A 12 -8.25 11.39 -11.10
C GLY A 12 -7.08 12.39 -11.12
N ALA A 13 -7.31 13.61 -11.63
CA ALA A 13 -6.27 14.64 -11.76
C ALA A 13 -5.63 15.05 -10.41
N GLN A 14 -6.38 14.95 -9.32
CA GLN A 14 -5.86 15.22 -7.98
C GLN A 14 -4.89 14.11 -7.53
N LYS A 15 -3.62 14.48 -7.32
CA LYS A 15 -2.59 13.62 -6.71
C LYS A 15 -2.13 14.11 -5.33
N GLU A 16 -2.67 15.24 -4.87
CA GLU A 16 -2.35 15.85 -3.59
C GLU A 16 -3.29 15.35 -2.49
N PHE A 17 -2.72 14.64 -1.52
CA PHE A 17 -3.41 14.03 -0.38
C PHE A 17 -2.76 14.37 0.96
N SER A 18 -1.99 15.47 1.03
CA SER A 18 -1.28 15.93 2.23
C SER A 18 -2.18 16.25 3.42
N GLN A 19 -3.48 16.48 3.18
CA GLN A 19 -4.49 16.71 4.22
C GLN A 19 -5.00 15.42 4.90
N LEU A 20 -4.62 14.23 4.41
CA LEU A 20 -4.98 12.98 5.07
C LEU A 20 -4.28 12.86 6.44
N GLN A 21 -5.08 12.68 7.49
CA GLN A 21 -4.62 12.61 8.88
C GLN A 21 -4.81 11.21 9.48
N VAL A 22 -4.54 10.18 8.68
CA VAL A 22 -4.75 8.78 9.05
C VAL A 22 -3.62 7.91 8.53
N PRO A 23 -3.27 6.82 9.22
CA PRO A 23 -2.32 5.86 8.67
C PRO A 23 -2.81 5.37 7.32
N THR A 24 -1.94 5.38 6.31
CA THR A 24 -2.30 5.01 4.94
C THR A 24 -1.34 3.99 4.34
N LEU A 25 -1.88 2.86 3.89
CA LEU A 25 -1.17 1.89 3.07
C LEU A 25 -1.53 2.07 1.60
N VAL A 26 -0.53 2.09 0.73
CA VAL A 26 -0.68 2.01 -0.72
C VAL A 26 -0.09 0.69 -1.20
N LEU A 27 -0.95 -0.21 -1.69
CA LEU A 27 -0.56 -1.46 -2.35
C LEU A 27 -0.65 -1.26 -3.87
N ALA A 28 0.51 -1.33 -4.51
CA ALA A 28 0.72 -1.13 -5.93
C ALA A 28 1.13 -2.43 -6.63
N ALA A 29 1.01 -2.46 -7.95
CA ALA A 29 1.33 -3.61 -8.78
C ALA A 29 2.42 -3.23 -9.79
N GLU A 30 3.52 -3.99 -9.85
CA GLU A 30 4.68 -3.68 -10.71
C GLU A 30 4.32 -3.50 -12.19
N LYS A 31 3.42 -4.35 -12.69
CA LYS A 31 3.01 -4.43 -14.10
C LYS A 31 1.64 -3.81 -14.35
N ASP A 32 1.26 -2.81 -13.55
CA ASP A 32 -0.02 -2.13 -13.70
C ASP A 32 -0.07 -1.33 -15.01
N ALA A 33 -0.82 -1.84 -15.99
CA ALA A 33 -1.03 -1.20 -17.28
C ALA A 33 -2.33 -0.38 -17.36
N ILE A 34 -3.19 -0.43 -16.32
CA ILE A 34 -4.46 0.31 -16.27
C ILE A 34 -4.29 1.60 -15.47
N ALA A 35 -3.57 1.53 -14.35
CA ALA A 35 -3.19 2.68 -13.53
C ALA A 35 -1.69 2.66 -13.23
N PRO A 36 -0.82 2.98 -14.22
CA PRO A 36 0.63 2.93 -14.05
C PRO A 36 1.14 3.68 -12.81
N ASN A 37 1.99 3.02 -12.02
CA ASN A 37 2.42 3.54 -10.71
C ASN A 37 3.02 4.94 -10.76
N ALA A 38 3.83 5.22 -11.79
CA ALA A 38 4.46 6.53 -11.99
C ALA A 38 3.45 7.67 -12.13
N THR A 39 2.25 7.38 -12.64
CA THR A 39 1.18 8.37 -12.87
C THR A 39 0.17 8.42 -11.73
N TYR A 40 -0.03 7.32 -11.00
CA TYR A 40 -1.10 7.20 -10.00
C TYR A 40 -0.59 6.94 -8.59
N SER A 41 -0.16 5.72 -8.29
CA SER A 41 0.09 5.29 -6.91
C SER A 41 1.30 5.98 -6.27
N ILE A 42 2.36 6.25 -7.04
CA ILE A 42 3.59 6.92 -6.55
C ILE A 42 3.30 8.39 -6.19
N PRO A 43 2.72 9.22 -7.07
CA PRO A 43 2.37 10.60 -6.71
C PRO A 43 1.45 10.70 -5.48
N VAL A 44 0.46 9.80 -5.36
CA VAL A 44 -0.43 9.77 -4.18
C VAL A 44 0.37 9.50 -2.91
N PHE A 45 1.22 8.49 -2.89
CA PHE A 45 2.04 8.20 -1.70
C PHE A 45 3.00 9.35 -1.37
N GLN A 46 3.61 9.94 -2.40
CA GLN A 46 4.58 11.02 -2.21
C GLN A 46 3.96 12.29 -1.63
N SER A 47 2.68 12.57 -1.91
CA SER A 47 1.97 13.74 -1.37
C SER A 47 1.44 13.55 0.05
N LEU A 48 1.47 12.34 0.62
CA LEU A 48 1.05 12.10 2.00
C LEU A 48 1.97 12.83 2.99
N SER A 49 1.35 13.38 4.04
CA SER A 49 2.09 13.98 5.16
C SER A 49 2.94 12.95 5.90
N GLU A 50 4.17 13.32 6.24
CA GLU A 50 5.07 12.49 7.06
C GLU A 50 4.67 12.44 8.55
N ALA A 51 3.71 13.27 8.96
CA ALA A 51 3.17 13.27 10.33
C ALA A 51 2.39 12.00 10.67
N TRP A 52 1.96 11.22 9.66
CA TRP A 52 1.19 10.00 9.85
C TRP A 52 1.91 8.77 9.27
N PRO A 53 1.78 7.59 9.91
CA PRO A 53 2.40 6.36 9.41
C PRO A 53 1.89 6.03 8.01
N SER A 54 2.80 5.77 7.07
CA SER A 54 2.40 5.37 5.73
C SER A 54 3.38 4.40 5.10
N ALA A 55 2.88 3.46 4.29
CA ALA A 55 3.72 2.56 3.51
C ALA A 55 3.26 2.48 2.05
N TYR A 56 4.23 2.34 1.16
CA TYR A 56 4.05 2.01 -0.25
C TYR A 56 4.68 0.65 -0.50
N ILE A 57 3.88 -0.28 -1.01
CA ILE A 57 4.30 -1.66 -1.26
C ILE A 57 3.93 -2.00 -2.70
N GLU A 58 4.94 -2.21 -3.55
CA GLU A 58 4.75 -2.64 -4.93
C GLU A 58 5.01 -4.14 -5.03
N ILE A 59 3.98 -4.89 -5.41
CA ILE A 59 4.02 -6.36 -5.48
C ILE A 59 4.70 -6.76 -6.79
N ALA A 60 5.78 -7.54 -6.69
CA ALA A 60 6.54 -8.01 -7.85
C ALA A 60 5.68 -8.92 -8.73
N GLY A 61 5.72 -8.67 -10.04
CA GLY A 61 5.01 -9.41 -11.07
C GLY A 61 3.49 -9.24 -11.07
N ALA A 62 2.92 -8.44 -10.17
CA ALA A 62 1.48 -8.18 -10.11
C ALA A 62 1.03 -7.21 -11.20
N ASP A 63 -0.17 -7.41 -11.73
CA ASP A 63 -0.87 -6.46 -12.61
C ASP A 63 -2.00 -5.72 -11.86
N HIS A 64 -2.72 -4.86 -12.57
CA HIS A 64 -3.82 -4.07 -11.99
C HIS A 64 -4.91 -4.93 -11.31
N LEU A 65 -5.11 -6.17 -11.75
CA LEU A 65 -6.16 -7.05 -11.23
C LEU A 65 -5.72 -7.79 -9.97
N ALA A 66 -4.52 -7.51 -9.44
CA ALA A 66 -4.00 -8.08 -8.20
C ALA A 66 -4.98 -8.04 -7.00
N PRO A 67 -5.84 -7.01 -6.83
CA PRO A 67 -6.84 -6.96 -5.76
C PRO A 67 -8.08 -7.83 -5.99
N THR A 68 -8.18 -8.54 -7.12
CA THR A 68 -9.36 -9.31 -7.50
C THR A 68 -9.11 -10.81 -7.38
N ILE A 69 -10.17 -11.61 -7.58
CA ILE A 69 -10.06 -13.07 -7.65
C ILE A 69 -9.26 -13.57 -8.85
N LEU A 70 -9.01 -12.71 -9.86
CA LEU A 70 -8.29 -13.06 -11.09
C LEU A 70 -6.77 -13.08 -10.91
N ALA A 71 -6.27 -12.54 -9.80
CA ALA A 71 -4.86 -12.51 -9.48
C ALA A 71 -4.28 -13.91 -9.24
N GLY A 72 -2.99 -14.08 -9.56
CA GLY A 72 -2.22 -15.26 -9.15
C GLY A 72 -2.23 -15.45 -7.63
N SER A 73 -2.23 -16.72 -7.19
CA SER A 73 -2.34 -17.07 -5.77
C SER A 73 -1.27 -16.42 -4.90
N ARG A 74 -0.05 -16.28 -5.42
CA ARG A 74 1.08 -15.64 -4.73
C ARG A 74 0.83 -14.14 -4.50
N GLN A 75 0.47 -13.40 -5.55
CA GLN A 75 0.19 -11.95 -5.44
C GLN A 75 -0.98 -11.69 -4.49
N ARG A 76 -2.03 -12.52 -4.56
CA ARG A 76 -3.18 -12.44 -3.65
C ARG A 76 -2.80 -12.72 -2.19
N ALA A 77 -1.90 -13.66 -1.95
CA ALA A 77 -1.40 -13.95 -0.60
C ALA A 77 -0.58 -12.78 -0.03
N VAL A 78 0.27 -12.14 -0.86
CA VAL A 78 1.02 -10.94 -0.49
C VAL A 78 0.08 -9.78 -0.15
N LEU A 79 -0.88 -9.49 -1.03
CA LEU A 79 -1.88 -8.44 -0.84
C LEU A 79 -2.68 -8.65 0.45
N GLY A 80 -3.14 -9.89 0.69
CA GLY A 80 -3.88 -10.26 1.89
C GLY A 80 -3.05 -10.09 3.16
N ARG A 81 -1.79 -10.56 3.16
CA ARG A 81 -0.88 -10.41 4.30
C ARG A 81 -0.68 -8.96 4.70
N TYR A 82 -0.33 -8.09 3.76
CA TYR A 82 -0.07 -6.68 4.07
C TYR A 82 -1.34 -5.92 4.45
N THR A 83 -2.47 -6.20 3.78
CA THR A 83 -3.77 -5.62 4.17
C THR A 83 -4.15 -6.00 5.60
N ILE A 84 -4.07 -7.29 5.96
CA ILE A 84 -4.43 -7.77 7.30
C ILE A 84 -3.48 -7.19 8.35
N ALA A 85 -2.16 -7.22 8.10
CA ALA A 85 -1.19 -6.67 9.04
C ALA A 85 -1.39 -5.17 9.27
N TRP A 86 -1.75 -4.42 8.23
CA TRP A 86 -2.05 -2.99 8.34
C TRP A 86 -3.26 -2.71 9.20
N LEU A 87 -4.37 -3.40 8.88
CA LEU A 87 -5.62 -3.25 9.62
C LEU A 87 -5.43 -3.65 11.08
N LYS A 88 -4.74 -4.76 11.35
CA LYS A 88 -4.39 -5.17 12.72
C LYS A 88 -3.55 -4.13 13.44
N ARG A 89 -2.53 -3.58 12.78
CA ARG A 89 -1.68 -2.57 13.40
C ARG A 89 -2.45 -1.30 13.77
N PHE A 90 -3.33 -0.79 12.90
CA PHE A 90 -3.90 0.56 13.07
C PHE A 90 -5.39 0.62 13.45
N VAL A 91 -6.17 -0.41 13.14
CA VAL A 91 -7.57 -0.53 13.61
C VAL A 91 -7.59 -1.11 15.02
N ASP A 92 -6.87 -2.22 15.22
CA ASP A 92 -6.83 -2.92 16.52
C ASP A 92 -5.70 -2.40 17.44
N GLU A 93 -4.92 -1.42 16.96
CA GLU A 93 -3.77 -0.85 17.68
C GLU A 93 -2.76 -1.93 18.14
N ASP A 94 -2.62 -3.02 17.38
CA ASP A 94 -1.85 -4.20 17.78
C ASP A 94 -0.39 -4.13 17.29
N PRO A 95 0.58 -3.82 18.16
CA PRO A 95 1.99 -3.67 17.77
C PRO A 95 2.64 -4.99 17.35
N ARG A 96 2.02 -6.14 17.66
CA ARG A 96 2.52 -7.46 17.24
C ARG A 96 2.56 -7.60 15.72
N TYR A 97 1.81 -6.76 14.99
CA TYR A 97 1.78 -6.79 13.53
C TYR A 97 2.81 -5.87 12.84
N THR A 98 3.49 -5.00 13.59
CA THR A 98 4.54 -4.11 13.04
C THR A 98 5.66 -4.88 12.31
N PRO A 99 6.17 -6.02 12.80
CA PRO A 99 7.22 -6.78 12.09
C PRO A 99 6.79 -7.27 10.70
N PHE A 100 5.49 -7.57 10.48
CA PHE A 100 5.01 -8.02 9.17
C PHE A 100 4.91 -6.88 8.14
N LEU A 101 4.91 -5.63 8.60
CA LEU A 101 4.86 -4.44 7.76
C LEU A 101 6.26 -3.91 7.43
N LYS A 102 7.29 -4.24 8.22
CA LYS A 102 8.64 -3.71 8.06
C LYS A 102 9.50 -4.60 7.16
N GLY A 103 10.23 -3.94 6.25
CA GLY A 103 11.28 -4.57 5.45
C GLY A 103 10.79 -5.08 4.10
N GLY A 104 11.65 -4.94 3.08
CA GLY A 104 11.43 -5.52 1.76
C GLY A 104 11.54 -7.04 1.80
N SER A 105 10.72 -7.73 1.00
CA SER A 105 10.86 -9.16 0.72
C SER A 105 11.10 -9.36 -0.77
N ALA A 106 11.55 -10.55 -1.18
CA ALA A 106 11.68 -10.90 -2.60
C ALA A 106 10.33 -10.93 -3.36
N GLU A 107 9.21 -10.75 -2.66
CA GLU A 107 7.88 -10.64 -3.25
C GLU A 107 7.51 -9.19 -3.61
N LEU A 108 8.36 -8.22 -3.23
CA LEU A 108 8.15 -6.81 -3.46
C LEU A 108 9.19 -6.27 -4.44
N SER A 109 8.75 -5.57 -5.48
CA SER A 109 9.63 -4.81 -6.36
C SER A 109 10.01 -3.46 -5.75
N ARG A 110 9.19 -2.96 -4.82
CA ARG A 110 9.43 -1.70 -4.10
C ARG A 110 8.80 -1.70 -2.72
N TYR A 111 9.49 -1.09 -1.76
CA TYR A 111 9.00 -0.84 -0.43
C TYR A 111 9.46 0.53 0.06
N TRP A 112 8.52 1.39 0.46
CA TRP A 112 8.79 2.65 1.14
C TRP A 112 7.91 2.77 2.38
N SER A 113 8.41 3.45 3.41
CA SER A 113 7.66 3.76 4.61
C SER A 113 8.02 5.14 5.15
N ARG A 114 7.05 5.84 5.73
CA ARG A 114 7.20 7.16 6.38
C ARG A 114 6.47 7.16 7.73
N GLY A 115 6.79 8.13 8.58
CA GLY A 115 6.21 8.26 9.92
C GLY A 115 6.71 7.21 10.92
N ALA A 116 6.41 7.44 12.20
CA ALA A 116 6.73 6.50 13.28
C ALA A 116 5.68 5.38 13.38
N TRP A 117 6.12 4.15 13.66
CA TRP A 117 5.31 2.92 13.69
C TRP A 117 5.13 2.36 15.08
#